data_AF-A0A3D0ZD17-F1
#
_entry.id   AF-A0A3D0ZD17-F1
#
_cell.length_a   1.000
_cell.length_b   1.000
_cell.length_c   1.000
_cell.angle_alpha   90.00
_cell.angle_beta   90.00
_cell.angle_gamma   90.00
#
_symmetry.space_group_name_H-M   'P 1'
#
loop_
_entity.id
_entity.type
_entity.pdbx_description
1 polymer ?
#
loop_
_entity_poly.entity_id
_entity_poly.type
_entity_poly.pdbx_seq_one_letter_code
_entity_poly.pdbx_strand_id
1 'polypeptide(L)'
;MENNNNRDIRQRLETYKAILLVLNWIYAGILVIIGLGLFASFDIGTGFITIIAAIVVGVTGRFFINIALAIPFILLNNGDTLESIKRNVIGNISGNNSFVGNKLQKKCTRCEREIDVDYSACPHCGNNTFN
;
A
#
# COMPACT_ATOMS: atom_id res chain seq x y z
N MET A 1 20.00 20.41 5.41
CA MET A 1 20.77 19.26 4.89
C MET A 1 19.77 18.20 4.47
N GLU A 2 19.50 18.08 3.17
CA GLU A 2 18.51 17.13 2.65
C GLU A 2 19.07 15.71 2.74
N ASN A 3 18.35 14.83 3.45
CA ASN A 3 18.78 13.45 3.74
C ASN A 3 19.04 12.68 2.44
N ASN A 4 20.20 12.04 2.33
CA ASN A 4 20.58 11.24 1.15
C ASN A 4 19.51 10.20 0.77
N ASN A 5 18.74 9.69 1.73
CA ASN A 5 17.60 8.80 1.48
C ASN A 5 16.49 9.45 0.64
N ASN A 6 16.20 10.73 0.83
CA ASN A 6 15.13 11.40 0.09
C ASN A 6 15.50 11.60 -1.39
N ARG A 7 16.79 11.71 -1.70
CA ARG A 7 17.28 11.80 -3.07
C ARG A 7 17.16 10.46 -3.81
N ASP A 8 17.50 9.35 -3.14
CA ASP A 8 17.38 8.00 -3.71
C ASP A 8 15.91 7.64 -4.01
N ILE A 9 14.99 7.95 -3.08
CA ILE A 9 13.55 7.70 -3.27
C ILE A 9 13.00 8.47 -4.47
N ARG A 10 13.36 9.76 -4.61
CA ARG A 10 12.90 10.60 -5.71
C ARG A 10 13.41 10.09 -7.07
N GLN A 11 14.64 9.58 -7.11
CA GLN A 11 15.26 9.02 -8.31
C GLN A 11 14.59 7.71 -8.75
N ARG A 12 14.23 6.84 -7.78
CA ARG A 12 13.42 5.64 -8.06
C ARG A 12 12.03 5.99 -8.57
N LEU A 13 11.40 7.03 -8.02
CA LEU A 13 10.06 7.46 -8.43
C LEU A 13 10.02 7.90 -9.91
N GLU A 14 11.01 8.68 -10.37
CA GLU A 14 11.11 9.07 -11.77
C GLU A 14 11.35 7.87 -12.69
N THR A 15 12.11 6.88 -12.21
CA THR A 15 12.33 5.61 -12.95
C THR A 15 11.02 4.83 -13.10
N TYR A 16 10.21 4.75 -12.06
CA TYR A 16 8.89 4.10 -12.10
C TYR A 16 7.92 4.81 -13.05
N LYS A 17 7.90 6.15 -13.06
CA LYS A 17 7.07 6.92 -14.01
C LYS A 17 7.44 6.61 -15.45
N ALA A 18 8.74 6.58 -15.77
CA ALA A 18 9.20 6.25 -17.11
C ALA A 18 8.79 4.83 -17.54
N ILE A 19 8.93 3.84 -16.65
CA ILE A 19 8.51 2.45 -16.92
C ILE A 19 7.01 2.37 -17.19
N LEU A 20 6.18 3.04 -16.37
CA LEU A 20 4.73 3.09 -16.54
C LEU A 20 4.31 3.70 -17.87
N LEU A 21 4.97 4.78 -18.29
CA LEU A 21 4.71 5.41 -19.58
C LEU A 21 5.04 4.45 -20.73
N VAL A 22 6.20 3.79 -20.68
CA VAL A 22 6.59 2.81 -21.72
C VAL A 22 5.60 1.66 -21.79
N LEU A 23 5.17 1.12 -20.65
CA LEU A 23 4.18 0.03 -20.60
C LEU A 23 2.84 0.44 -21.22
N ASN A 24 2.40 1.69 -20.97
CA ASN A 24 1.18 2.25 -21.55
C ASN A 24 1.26 2.39 -23.08
N TRP A 25 2.42 2.84 -23.62
CA TRP A 25 2.64 2.92 -25.07
C TRP A 25 2.66 1.54 -25.74
N ILE A 26 3.31 0.54 -25.11
CA ILE A 26 3.34 -0.84 -25.61
C ILE A 26 1.90 -1.40 -25.68
N TYR A 27 1.12 -1.22 -24.62
CA TYR A 27 -0.27 -1.69 -24.58
C TYR A 27 -1.15 -1.00 -25.64
N ALA A 28 -1.00 0.32 -25.80
CA ALA A 28 -1.69 1.06 -26.86
C ALA A 28 -1.33 0.51 -28.25
N GLY A 29 -0.06 0.19 -28.50
CA GLY A 29 0.38 -0.47 -29.73
C GLY A 29 -0.29 -1.82 -29.96
N ILE A 30 -0.37 -2.67 -28.92
CA ILE A 30 -1.03 -3.98 -29.00
C ILE A 30 -2.52 -3.84 -29.35
N LEU A 31 -3.23 -2.90 -28.73
CA LEU A 31 -4.64 -2.66 -29.06
C LEU A 31 -4.84 -2.21 -30.52
N VAL A 32 -3.93 -1.37 -31.04
CA VAL A 32 -3.96 -0.97 -32.45
C VAL A 32 -3.72 -2.18 -33.37
N ILE A 33 -2.77 -3.04 -33.03
CA ILE A 33 -2.48 -4.27 -33.80
C ILE A 33 -3.69 -5.21 -33.80
N ILE A 34 -4.31 -5.44 -32.64
CA ILE A 34 -5.52 -6.27 -32.52
C ILE A 34 -6.67 -5.66 -33.33
N GLY A 35 -6.87 -4.34 -33.23
CA GLY A 35 -7.88 -3.62 -34.01
C GLY A 35 -7.66 -3.76 -35.52
N LEU A 36 -6.42 -3.62 -35.98
CA LEU A 36 -6.06 -3.79 -37.39
C LEU A 36 -6.20 -5.25 -37.85
N GLY A 37 -5.85 -6.23 -37.02
CA GLY A 37 -6.01 -7.65 -37.33
C GLY A 37 -7.47 -8.08 -37.46
N LEU A 38 -8.34 -7.56 -36.59
CA LEU A 38 -9.79 -7.74 -36.69
C LEU A 38 -10.36 -7.02 -37.92
N PHE A 39 -9.81 -5.86 -38.28
CA PHE A 39 -10.19 -5.13 -39.50
C PHE A 39 -9.72 -5.82 -40.79
N ALA A 40 -8.61 -6.55 -40.77
CA ALA A 40 -8.14 -7.31 -41.93
C ALA A 40 -8.96 -8.59 -42.17
N SER A 41 -9.62 -9.12 -41.12
CA SER A 41 -10.45 -10.33 -41.18
C SER A 41 -11.92 -10.04 -41.51
N PHE A 42 -12.18 -8.88 -42.13
CA PHE A 42 -13.51 -8.31 -42.30
C PHE A 42 -14.28 -8.98 -43.44
N ASP A 43 -15.37 -9.65 -43.07
CA ASP A 43 -16.39 -10.13 -44.00
C ASP A 43 -17.60 -9.17 -43.95
N ILE A 44 -18.13 -8.79 -45.12
CA ILE A 44 -19.04 -7.64 -45.29
C ILE A 44 -20.34 -7.76 -44.46
N GLY A 45 -20.72 -8.98 -44.05
CA GLY A 45 -21.96 -9.26 -43.32
C GLY A 45 -21.94 -9.01 -41.79
N THR A 46 -20.78 -8.98 -41.14
CA THR A 46 -20.65 -8.84 -39.67
C THR A 46 -20.00 -7.52 -39.23
N GLY A 47 -19.62 -6.69 -40.20
CA GLY A 47 -18.68 -5.58 -40.04
C GLY A 47 -19.05 -4.49 -39.03
N PHE A 48 -20.33 -4.21 -38.81
CA PHE A 48 -20.72 -3.12 -37.92
C PHE A 48 -20.57 -3.49 -36.43
N ILE A 49 -20.85 -4.76 -36.09
CA ILE A 49 -20.79 -5.25 -34.70
C ILE A 49 -19.33 -5.41 -34.26
N THR A 50 -18.44 -5.87 -35.16
CA THR A 50 -17.02 -6.04 -34.87
C THR A 50 -16.29 -4.71 -34.66
N ILE A 51 -16.63 -3.68 -35.46
CA ILE A 51 -16.09 -2.32 -35.28
C ILE A 51 -16.55 -1.73 -33.95
N ILE A 52 -17.84 -1.82 -33.62
CA ILE A 52 -18.38 -1.32 -32.35
C ILE A 52 -17.73 -2.06 -31.17
N ALA A 53 -17.61 -3.39 -31.24
CA ALA A 53 -16.97 -4.18 -30.19
C ALA A 53 -15.49 -3.80 -30.02
N ALA A 54 -14.74 -3.61 -31.11
CA ALA A 54 -13.34 -3.20 -31.04
C ALA A 54 -13.16 -1.80 -30.43
N ILE A 55 -14.03 -0.85 -30.78
CA ILE A 55 -14.04 0.49 -30.18
C ILE A 55 -14.41 0.41 -28.70
N VAL A 56 -15.46 -0.34 -28.35
CA VAL A 56 -15.92 -0.48 -26.97
C VAL A 56 -14.83 -1.11 -26.11
N VAL A 57 -14.21 -2.21 -26.55
CA VAL A 57 -13.12 -2.89 -25.82
C VAL A 57 -11.88 -2.00 -25.74
N GLY A 58 -11.54 -1.26 -26.81
CA GLY A 58 -10.43 -0.30 -26.78
C GLY A 58 -10.65 0.85 -25.80
N VAL A 59 -11.86 1.41 -25.77
CA VAL A 59 -12.23 2.52 -24.88
C VAL A 59 -12.36 2.06 -23.43
N THR A 60 -13.06 0.95 -23.17
CA THR A 60 -13.18 0.40 -21.81
C THR A 60 -11.83 -0.09 -21.30
N GLY A 61 -11.04 -0.79 -22.12
CA GLY A 61 -9.69 -1.24 -21.75
C GLY A 61 -8.79 -0.08 -21.35
N ARG A 62 -8.77 1.01 -22.13
CA ARG A 62 -8.03 2.24 -21.77
C ARG A 62 -8.55 2.89 -20.49
N PHE A 63 -9.84 2.86 -20.24
CA PHE A 63 -10.43 3.46 -19.05
C PHE A 63 -10.05 2.68 -17.78
N PHE A 64 -10.22 1.35 -17.78
CA PHE A 64 -9.88 0.50 -16.64
C PHE A 64 -8.38 0.50 -16.33
N ILE A 65 -7.52 0.53 -17.35
CA ILE A 65 -6.07 0.59 -17.15
C ILE A 65 -5.62 1.97 -16.66
N ASN A 66 -6.18 3.07 -17.17
CA ASN A 66 -5.87 4.39 -16.62
C ASN A 66 -6.24 4.49 -15.14
N ILE A 67 -7.38 3.92 -14.72
CA ILE A 67 -7.73 3.83 -13.30
C ILE A 67 -6.75 2.93 -12.54
N ALA A 68 -6.44 1.74 -13.07
CA ALA A 68 -5.52 0.78 -12.43
C ALA A 68 -4.09 1.31 -12.29
N LEU A 69 -3.65 2.22 -13.17
CA LEU A 69 -2.35 2.87 -13.11
C LEU A 69 -2.38 4.19 -12.32
N ALA A 70 -3.51 4.90 -12.32
CA ALA A 70 -3.70 6.11 -11.52
C ALA A 70 -3.72 5.82 -10.02
N ILE A 71 -4.33 4.70 -9.59
CA ILE A 71 -4.37 4.30 -8.18
C ILE A 71 -2.96 4.16 -7.57
N PRO A 72 -2.02 3.35 -8.13
CA PRO A 72 -0.66 3.26 -7.61
C PRO A 72 0.11 4.57 -7.78
N PHE A 73 -0.14 5.35 -8.84
CA PHE A 73 0.46 6.67 -9.01
C PHE A 73 0.05 7.64 -7.89
N ILE A 74 -1.24 7.71 -7.54
CA ILE A 74 -1.77 8.55 -6.46
C ILE A 74 -1.25 8.06 -5.09
N LEU A 75 -1.20 6.74 -4.87
CA LEU A 75 -0.65 6.15 -3.65
C LEU A 75 0.85 6.45 -3.47
N LEU A 76 1.64 6.41 -4.55
CA LEU A 76 3.08 6.71 -4.52
C LEU A 76 3.35 8.21 -4.41
N ASN A 77 2.59 9.04 -5.13
CA ASN A 77 2.77 10.49 -5.12
C ASN A 77 2.36 11.11 -3.78
N ASN A 78 1.42 10.47 -3.07
CA ASN A 78 1.04 10.84 -1.72
C ASN A 78 1.75 9.98 -0.66
N GLY A 79 2.94 9.43 -0.93
CA GLY A 79 3.68 8.54 -0.01
C GLY A 79 3.84 9.11 1.41
N ASP A 80 3.92 10.44 1.54
CA ASP A 80 3.92 11.15 2.83
C ASP A 80 2.60 10.97 3.60
N THR A 81 1.47 10.90 2.89
CA THR A 81 0.16 10.57 3.48
C THR A 81 0.04 9.09 3.81
N LEU A 82 0.69 8.18 3.08
CA LEU A 82 0.62 6.75 3.38
C LEU A 82 1.32 6.42 4.69
N GLU A 83 2.46 7.04 4.99
CA GLU A 83 3.11 6.98 6.31
C GLU A 83 2.25 7.65 7.40
N SER A 84 1.50 8.71 7.08
CA SER A 84 0.54 9.31 8.01
C SER A 84 -0.67 8.41 8.29
N ILE A 85 -1.23 7.75 7.28
CA ILE A 85 -2.35 6.81 7.37
C ILE A 85 -1.90 5.54 8.08
N LYS A 86 -0.70 5.02 7.76
CA LYS A 86 -0.09 3.88 8.45
C LYS A 86 0.13 4.18 9.93
N ARG A 87 0.60 5.38 10.28
CA ARG A 87 0.69 5.82 11.68
C ARG A 87 -0.68 5.98 12.35
N ASN A 88 -1.70 6.47 11.63
CA ASN A 88 -3.05 6.63 12.17
C ASN A 88 -3.76 5.28 12.38
N VAL A 89 -3.59 4.34 11.45
CA VAL A 89 -4.15 2.98 11.53
C VAL A 89 -3.40 2.15 12.57
N ILE A 90 -2.06 2.18 12.60
CA ILE A 90 -1.27 1.49 13.64
C ILE A 90 -1.48 2.13 15.02
N GLY A 91 -1.68 3.45 15.08
CA GLY A 91 -2.05 4.18 16.30
C GLY A 91 -3.43 3.78 16.82
N ASN A 92 -4.43 3.66 15.93
CA ASN A 92 -5.77 3.20 16.29
C ASN A 92 -5.83 1.71 16.62
N ILE A 93 -5.01 0.86 15.99
CA ILE A 93 -4.92 -0.57 16.33
C ILE A 93 -4.14 -0.78 17.64
N SER A 94 -3.09 0.00 17.90
CA SER A 94 -2.40 -0.02 19.21
C SER A 94 -3.25 0.59 20.32
N GLY A 95 -4.15 1.53 20.00
CA GLY A 95 -5.13 2.08 20.94
C GLY A 95 -6.26 1.11 21.31
N ASN A 96 -6.70 0.27 20.35
CA ASN A 96 -7.82 -0.66 20.57
C ASN A 96 -7.41 -2.08 20.99
N ASN A 97 -6.12 -2.42 20.92
CA ASN A 97 -5.59 -3.67 21.51
C ASN A 97 -5.06 -3.47 22.93
N SER A 98 -5.37 -2.35 23.59
CA SER A 98 -5.48 -2.32 25.05
C SER A 98 -6.74 -3.09 25.48
N PHE A 99 -6.81 -4.36 25.08
CA PHE A 99 -7.52 -5.36 25.87
C PHE A 99 -6.83 -5.32 27.22
N VAL A 100 -7.47 -4.59 28.14
CA VAL A 100 -7.72 -4.86 29.55
C VAL A 100 -7.22 -6.24 29.99
N GLY A 101 -5.90 -6.44 29.92
CA GLY A 101 -5.21 -7.32 30.83
C GLY A 101 -5.13 -6.52 32.11
N ASN A 102 -5.92 -6.88 33.10
CA ASN A 102 -5.57 -6.58 34.48
C ASN A 102 -4.13 -7.07 34.65
N LYS A 103 -3.15 -6.17 34.51
CA LYS A 103 -1.79 -6.43 34.95
C LYS A 103 -1.94 -6.66 36.43
N LEU A 104 -1.88 -7.93 36.83
CA LEU A 104 -1.77 -8.30 38.22
C LEU A 104 -0.52 -7.54 38.71
N GLN A 105 -0.69 -6.63 39.66
CA GLN A 105 0.43 -5.92 40.25
C GLN A 105 0.66 -6.54 41.61
N LYS A 106 1.92 -6.87 41.91
CA LYS A 106 2.33 -7.39 43.22
C LYS A 106 3.11 -6.32 43.94
N LYS A 107 2.94 -6.21 45.26
CA LYS A 107 3.63 -5.20 46.05
C LYS A 107 4.90 -5.80 46.62
N CYS A 108 6.04 -5.16 46.41
CA CYS A 108 7.28 -5.64 47.01
C CYS A 108 7.24 -5.46 48.53
N THR A 109 7.43 -6.54 49.29
CA THR A 109 7.39 -6.51 50.77
C THR A 109 8.50 -5.65 51.39
N ARG A 110 9.58 -5.37 50.64
CA ARG A 110 10.75 -4.62 51.14
C ARG A 110 10.74 -3.14 50.82
N CYS A 111 10.28 -2.76 49.62
CA CYS A 111 10.29 -1.36 49.18
C CYS A 111 8.89 -0.78 48.96
N GLU A 112 7.86 -1.59 49.20
CA GLU A 112 6.44 -1.22 49.09
C GLU A 112 6.00 -0.67 47.73
N ARG A 113 6.81 -0.85 46.70
CA ARG A 113 6.47 -0.44 45.34
C ARG A 113 5.66 -1.50 44.64
N GLU A 114 4.66 -1.05 43.89
CA GLU A 114 3.88 -1.88 42.98
C GLU A 114 4.73 -2.18 41.75
N ILE A 115 4.82 -3.47 41.42
CA ILE A 115 5.55 -3.95 40.25
C ILE A 115 4.73 -5.01 39.52
N ASP A 116 5.03 -5.19 38.23
CA ASP A 116 4.41 -6.21 37.40
C ASP A 116 4.77 -7.63 37.90
N VAL A 117 3.85 -8.61 37.79
CA VAL A 117 4.09 -9.99 38.27
C VAL A 117 5.25 -10.65 37.53
N ASP A 118 5.51 -10.22 36.30
CA ASP A 118 6.53 -10.78 35.40
C ASP A 118 7.96 -10.66 35.94
N TYR A 119 8.21 -9.80 36.93
CA TYR A 119 9.52 -9.65 37.55
C TYR A 119 9.78 -10.71 38.63
N SER A 120 10.78 -11.58 38.44
CA SER A 120 11.23 -12.55 39.44
C SER A 120 11.91 -11.92 40.66
N ALA A 121 12.45 -10.71 40.51
CA ALA A 121 13.03 -9.89 41.57
C ALA A 121 12.68 -8.42 41.36
N CYS A 122 12.50 -7.67 42.45
CA CYS A 122 12.16 -6.26 42.40
C CYS A 122 13.32 -5.46 41.76
N PRO A 123 13.08 -4.71 40.67
CA PRO A 123 14.13 -3.93 39.99
C PRO A 123 14.66 -2.77 40.84
N HIS A 124 13.97 -2.39 41.91
CA HIS A 124 14.36 -1.27 42.76
C HIS A 124 15.21 -1.68 43.97
N CYS A 125 15.01 -2.88 44.50
CA CYS A 125 15.69 -3.31 45.73
C CYS A 125 16.29 -4.73 45.67
N GLY A 126 16.14 -5.43 44.54
CA GLY A 126 16.66 -6.78 44.34
C GLY A 126 15.94 -7.87 45.14
N ASN A 127 14.85 -7.55 45.85
CA ASN A 127 14.12 -8.49 46.68
C ASN A 127 13.16 -9.36 45.86
N ASN A 128 13.07 -10.65 46.17
CA ASN A 128 12.24 -11.62 45.45
C ASN A 128 10.96 -12.04 46.21
N THR A 129 10.68 -11.43 47.37
CA THR A 129 9.42 -11.63 48.10
C THR A 129 8.42 -10.52 47.79
N PHE A 130 7.18 -10.92 47.53
CA PHE A 130 6.08 -10.07 47.08
C PHE A 130 4.81 -10.42 47.88
N ASN A 131 3.96 -9.42 48.11
CA ASN A 131 2.65 -9.54 48.75
C ASN A 131 1.54 -9.22 47.73
#